data_AF-A0AAX0QW35-F1
#
_entry.id   AF-A0AAX0QW35-F1
#
_cell.length_a   1.000
_cell.length_b   1.000
_cell.length_c   1.000
_cell.angle_alpha   90.00
_cell.angle_beta   90.00
_cell.angle_gamma   90.00
#
_symmetry.space_group_name_H-M   'P 1'
#
loop_
_entity.id
_entity.type
_entity.pdbx_description
1 polymer ?
#
loop_
_entity_poly.entity_id
_entity_poly.type
_entity_poly.pdbx_seq_one_letter_code
_entity_poly.pdbx_strand_id
1 'polypeptide(L)'
;MFKQSIAKELYQILQDQMTFDEIYQLIEYPANENHGEYSFPTFQLAKIFKKPPVEIANSIKEKFDNVDVRQTEVVNGFLNFFLDRDVSAQKIIAHFGNGHLESNQTLSGEKIVIDYSSPNIAKPFSMGHLRATVLGDSLSKILEANGAEVIKINHLGDWGTQFGKLIVAYQKWGDAKKVEENPIKELFYLYTKFHKVSEEDPQLDAEAREAFRLLESGNDEYEALWSWFREVSMTSFNALYKLLDIHFDYIQGEAFYNDKLTDTVKLLEQKGLLKRDDGAYIVELEDLPPALIKKSDGASLYITRDLSAVLYRTATFDPTRILYVVGQEQSIHFKQLEQVTHLLGLKTVIEHVPFGLILQGGKKMSTRQGKVVLLEGIIAEVEAAVLKTLEEKQSQLTNKQETAREIAIASVKFYDLKNDRLSSYDFRIDEMLAFEGDTALYIMYTYARMQSILRKSGYANNAKESFQFEENMWAILKHLKSYHEVLEIASVNYTPSSICRYTLQLCRHFNSYYNVERILGSENEKSKMKLLEIVSKNIEEAMQLLGIKLIKEI
;
A
#
# COMPACT_ATOMS: atom_id res chain seq x y z
N MET A 1 -4.22 7.98 23.16
CA MET A 1 -4.78 8.08 24.54
C MET A 1 -3.92 8.88 25.52
N PHE A 2 -2.68 8.49 25.84
CA PHE A 2 -1.88 9.13 26.91
C PHE A 2 -1.45 10.57 26.58
N LYS A 3 -0.99 10.82 25.34
CA LYS A 3 -0.71 12.17 24.83
C LYS A 3 -1.92 13.10 25.00
N GLN A 4 -3.13 12.58 24.73
CA GLN A 4 -4.38 13.33 24.91
C GLN A 4 -4.70 13.58 26.38
N SER A 5 -4.44 12.62 27.27
CA SER A 5 -4.59 12.77 28.73
C SER A 5 -3.66 13.87 29.27
N ILE A 6 -2.39 13.83 28.88
CA ILE A 6 -1.38 14.84 29.23
C ILE A 6 -1.77 16.22 28.67
N ALA A 7 -2.18 16.30 27.41
CA ALA A 7 -2.62 17.54 26.78
C ALA A 7 -3.83 18.16 27.50
N LYS A 8 -4.78 17.35 27.98
CA LYS A 8 -5.96 17.82 28.74
C LYS A 8 -5.53 18.46 30.06
N GLU A 9 -4.61 17.83 30.77
CA GLU A 9 -4.09 18.36 32.04
C GLU A 9 -3.31 19.66 31.81
N LEU A 10 -2.42 19.67 30.80
CA LEU A 10 -1.68 20.87 30.42
C LEU A 10 -2.61 22.02 30.02
N TYR A 11 -3.67 21.74 29.27
CA TYR A 11 -4.67 22.73 28.87
C TYR A 11 -5.37 23.37 30.08
N GLN A 12 -5.72 22.57 31.09
CA GLN A 12 -6.31 23.07 32.34
C GLN A 12 -5.33 23.97 33.12
N ILE A 13 -4.05 23.62 33.15
CA ILE A 13 -3.00 24.39 33.85
C ILE A 13 -2.69 25.70 33.11
N LEU A 14 -2.71 25.68 31.78
CA LEU A 14 -2.34 26.81 30.92
C LEU A 14 -3.49 27.80 30.66
N GLN A 15 -4.73 27.50 31.07
CA GLN A 15 -5.87 28.44 31.16
C GLN A 15 -5.93 29.48 30.02
N ASP A 16 -6.28 29.03 28.82
CA ASP A 16 -6.46 29.84 27.60
C ASP A 16 -5.21 30.54 27.03
N GLN A 17 -4.02 30.31 27.60
CA GLN A 17 -2.76 30.82 27.02
C GLN A 17 -2.36 30.08 25.74
N MET A 18 -2.88 28.87 25.55
CA MET A 18 -2.73 28.05 24.34
C MET A 18 -4.01 27.26 24.13
N THR A 19 -4.35 27.00 22.88
CA THR A 19 -5.42 26.07 22.52
C THR A 19 -5.02 24.63 22.83
N PHE A 20 -6.00 23.75 22.99
CA PHE A 20 -5.76 22.32 23.19
C PHE A 20 -4.93 21.72 22.05
N ASP A 21 -5.24 22.09 20.80
CA ASP A 21 -4.56 21.56 19.62
C ASP A 21 -3.10 22.00 19.56
N GLU A 22 -2.79 23.26 19.88
CA GLU A 22 -1.40 23.72 19.97
C GLU A 22 -0.61 22.95 21.02
N ILE A 23 -1.18 22.74 22.22
CA ILE A 23 -0.55 21.95 23.28
C ILE A 23 -0.34 20.51 22.82
N TYR A 24 -1.36 19.90 22.23
CA TYR A 24 -1.30 18.53 21.74
C TYR A 24 -0.19 18.38 20.69
N GLN A 25 -0.06 19.32 19.76
CA GLN A 25 0.99 19.27 18.73
C GLN A 25 2.40 19.47 19.31
N LEU A 26 2.54 20.24 20.40
CA LEU A 26 3.84 20.44 21.06
C LEU A 26 4.33 19.23 21.86
N ILE A 27 3.45 18.34 22.31
CA ILE A 27 3.89 17.13 23.03
C ILE A 27 4.61 16.20 22.06
N GLU A 28 5.86 15.91 22.36
CA GLU A 28 6.77 15.11 21.53
C GLU A 28 7.30 13.87 22.26
N TYR A 29 7.86 12.94 21.50
CA TYR A 29 8.67 11.86 22.06
C TYR A 29 10.09 12.39 22.31
N PRO A 30 10.63 12.24 23.54
CA PRO A 30 11.97 12.74 23.82
C PRO A 30 13.03 11.99 23.02
N ALA A 31 14.03 12.71 22.50
CA ALA A 31 15.14 12.10 21.77
C ALA A 31 16.02 11.17 22.63
N ASN A 32 16.07 11.42 23.94
CA ASN A 32 16.73 10.54 24.91
C ASN A 32 15.67 9.74 25.66
N GLU A 33 15.70 8.42 25.55
CA GLU A 33 14.73 7.53 26.21
C GLU A 33 14.74 7.63 27.75
N ASN A 34 15.82 8.14 28.33
CA ASN A 34 15.90 8.41 29.77
C ASN A 34 15.06 9.61 30.22
N HIS A 35 14.50 10.39 29.29
CA HIS A 35 13.64 11.54 29.57
C HIS A 35 12.13 11.18 29.54
N GLY A 36 11.79 9.92 29.82
CA GLY A 36 10.40 9.45 29.91
C GLY A 36 9.77 9.14 28.55
N GLU A 37 8.46 8.94 28.52
CA GLU A 37 7.71 8.57 27.32
C GLU A 37 7.22 9.77 26.51
N TYR A 38 7.05 10.93 27.14
CA TYR A 38 6.62 12.17 26.49
C TYR A 38 7.37 13.37 27.03
N SER A 39 7.45 14.42 26.22
CA SER A 39 8.03 15.69 26.62
C SER A 39 7.18 16.86 26.12
N PHE A 40 7.13 17.93 26.90
CA PHE A 40 6.47 19.18 26.53
C PHE A 40 7.50 20.34 26.57
N PRO A 41 7.85 20.91 25.40
CA PRO A 41 8.76 22.04 25.32
C PRO A 41 8.07 23.34 25.77
N THR A 42 8.67 24.07 26.73
CA THR A 42 8.10 25.33 27.25
C THR A 42 8.68 26.59 26.60
N PHE A 43 9.48 26.47 25.54
CA PHE A 43 10.14 27.61 24.91
C PHE A 43 9.16 28.62 24.29
N GLN A 44 8.07 28.13 23.69
CA GLN A 44 7.05 29.01 23.09
C GLN A 44 6.30 29.81 24.16
N LEU A 45 6.14 29.23 25.35
CA LEU A 45 5.52 29.84 26.51
C LEU A 45 6.36 30.98 27.10
N ALA A 46 7.67 31.03 26.85
CA ALA A 46 8.55 32.07 27.37
C ALA A 46 8.11 33.48 26.94
N LYS A 47 7.61 33.63 25.70
CA LYS A 47 7.09 34.91 25.19
C LYS A 47 5.78 35.31 25.87
N ILE A 48 4.95 34.32 26.22
CA ILE A 48 3.63 34.52 26.80
C ILE A 48 3.75 34.90 28.27
N PHE A 49 4.46 34.09 29.06
CA PHE A 49 4.60 34.30 30.50
C PHE A 49 5.74 35.25 30.88
N LYS A 50 6.58 35.66 29.92
CA LYS A 50 7.77 36.52 30.13
C LYS A 50 8.71 35.97 31.21
N LYS A 51 8.91 34.65 31.21
CA LYS A 51 9.77 33.91 32.15
C LYS A 51 10.70 32.95 31.40
N PRO A 52 11.85 32.58 31.98
CA PRO A 52 12.70 31.52 31.43
C PRO A 52 11.94 30.19 31.29
N PRO A 53 12.16 29.40 30.21
CA PRO A 53 11.49 28.11 29.98
C PRO A 53 11.57 27.15 31.18
N VAL A 54 12.75 27.05 31.82
CA VAL A 54 12.93 26.19 33.00
C VAL A 54 12.02 26.58 34.16
N GLU A 55 11.81 27.88 34.40
CA GLU A 55 10.90 28.35 35.44
C GLU A 55 9.43 28.04 35.08
N ILE A 56 9.07 28.16 33.80
CA ILE A 56 7.72 27.81 33.31
C ILE A 56 7.48 26.30 33.48
N ALA A 57 8.41 25.47 33.05
CA ALA A 57 8.32 24.02 33.19
C ALA A 57 8.19 23.58 34.65
N ASN A 58 8.95 24.19 35.57
CA ASN A 58 8.80 23.94 37.01
C ASN A 58 7.44 24.40 37.54
N SER A 59 6.95 25.57 37.11
CA SER A 59 5.62 26.08 37.50
C SER A 59 4.48 25.17 37.03
N ILE A 60 4.61 24.57 35.84
CA ILE A 60 3.66 23.59 35.32
C ILE A 60 3.78 22.28 36.13
N LYS A 61 5.01 21.79 36.35
CA LYS A 61 5.28 20.57 37.13
C LYS A 61 4.63 20.59 38.51
N GLU A 62 4.69 21.71 39.23
CA GLU A 62 4.09 21.85 40.57
C GLU A 62 2.57 21.68 40.59
N LYS A 63 1.89 21.95 39.48
CA LYS A 63 0.44 21.87 39.34
C LYS A 63 -0.03 20.62 38.59
N PHE A 64 0.90 19.88 38.00
CA PHE A 64 0.58 18.76 37.13
C PHE A 64 0.21 17.53 37.95
N ASP A 65 -1.06 17.13 37.87
CA ASP A 65 -1.58 15.92 38.51
C ASP A 65 -2.34 15.09 37.48
N ASN A 66 -1.79 13.95 37.08
CA ASN A 66 -2.40 13.10 36.06
C ASN A 66 -2.20 11.63 36.41
N VAL A 67 -3.31 10.88 36.45
CA VAL A 67 -3.33 9.45 36.81
C VAL A 67 -2.47 8.56 35.89
N ASP A 68 -2.17 8.99 34.66
CA ASP A 68 -1.33 8.26 33.73
C ASP A 68 0.17 8.48 33.94
N VAL A 69 0.55 9.49 34.73
CA VAL A 69 1.93 9.95 34.87
C VAL A 69 2.41 9.70 36.29
N ARG A 70 3.39 8.82 36.44
CA ARG A 70 4.02 8.51 37.73
C ARG A 70 4.92 9.64 38.21
N GLN A 71 5.64 10.27 37.28
CA GLN A 71 6.63 11.29 37.61
C GLN A 71 6.80 12.28 36.46
N THR A 72 7.11 13.52 36.81
CA THR A 72 7.57 14.53 35.86
C THR A 72 8.96 15.05 36.22
N GLU A 73 9.76 15.38 35.20
CA GLU A 73 11.10 15.95 35.38
C GLU A 73 11.32 17.14 34.46
N VAL A 74 12.02 18.17 34.94
CA VAL A 74 12.36 19.34 34.13
C VAL A 74 13.81 19.26 33.71
N VAL A 75 14.06 19.24 32.41
CA VAL A 75 15.42 19.20 31.83
C VAL A 75 15.50 20.24 30.73
N ASN A 76 16.39 21.24 30.88
CA ASN A 76 16.67 22.26 29.84
C ASN A 76 15.43 22.97 29.26
N GLY A 77 14.37 23.17 30.04
CA GLY A 77 13.14 23.83 29.58
C GLY A 77 12.09 22.88 28.98
N PHE A 78 12.35 21.57 29.00
CA PHE A 78 11.38 20.53 28.72
C PHE A 78 10.76 20.01 30.01
N LEU A 79 9.45 19.79 30.01
CA LEU A 79 8.75 19.02 31.03
C LEU A 79 8.56 17.60 30.51
N ASN A 80 9.30 16.65 31.08
CA ASN A 80 9.31 15.24 30.73
C ASN A 80 8.29 14.48 31.58
N PHE A 81 7.56 13.53 30.97
CA PHE A 81 6.52 12.73 31.61
C PHE A 81 6.89 11.25 31.57
N PHE A 82 6.95 10.64 32.75
CA PHE A 82 7.17 9.21 32.95
C PHE A 82 5.83 8.57 33.28
N LEU A 83 5.36 7.67 32.42
CA LEU A 83 4.07 7.04 32.60
C LEU A 83 4.08 6.09 33.80
N ASP A 84 2.94 6.02 34.48
CA ASP A 84 2.69 4.90 35.39
C ASP A 84 2.46 3.64 34.55
N ARG A 85 3.41 2.71 34.60
CA ARG A 85 3.43 1.54 33.72
C ARG A 85 2.33 0.54 34.05
N ASP A 86 1.97 0.39 35.32
CA ASP A 86 0.88 -0.49 35.74
C ASP A 86 -0.47 0.03 35.22
N VAL A 87 -0.74 1.33 35.44
CA VAL A 87 -1.96 2.00 34.92
C VAL A 87 -1.96 1.98 33.39
N SER A 88 -0.82 2.26 32.76
CA SER A 88 -0.68 2.27 31.30
C SER A 88 -0.90 0.89 30.70
N ALA A 89 -0.35 -0.16 31.32
CA ALA A 89 -0.53 -1.53 30.87
C ALA A 89 -2.01 -1.94 30.90
N GLN A 90 -2.72 -1.65 31.98
CA GLN A 90 -4.16 -1.92 32.08
C GLN A 90 -4.96 -1.18 31.00
N LYS A 91 -4.64 0.10 30.76
CA LYS A 91 -5.28 0.92 29.72
C LYS A 91 -5.01 0.39 28.31
N ILE A 92 -3.78 0.00 28.00
CA ILE A 92 -3.41 -0.60 26.70
C ILE A 92 -4.13 -1.93 26.52
N ILE A 93 -4.08 -2.82 27.51
CA ILE A 93 -4.74 -4.13 27.44
C ILE A 93 -6.26 -3.99 27.29
N ALA A 94 -6.88 -3.02 27.96
CA ALA A 94 -8.32 -2.74 27.80
C ALA A 94 -8.65 -2.22 26.40
N HIS A 95 -7.84 -1.32 25.85
CA HIS A 95 -8.04 -0.77 24.51
C HIS A 95 -7.92 -1.85 23.42
N PHE A 96 -6.91 -2.71 23.52
CA PHE A 96 -6.64 -3.76 22.53
C PHE A 96 -7.44 -5.06 22.76
N GLY A 97 -8.00 -5.27 23.96
CA GLY A 97 -8.64 -6.51 24.37
C GLY A 97 -10.11 -6.67 23.95
N ASN A 98 -10.77 -5.61 23.45
CA ASN A 98 -12.20 -5.61 23.11
C ASN A 98 -12.54 -6.21 21.73
N GLY A 99 -11.62 -6.96 21.13
CA GLY A 99 -11.97 -7.87 20.05
C GLY A 99 -11.85 -7.32 18.64
N HIS A 100 -11.39 -6.08 18.42
CA HIS A 100 -10.80 -5.59 17.17
C HIS A 100 -9.87 -4.43 17.53
N LEU A 101 -8.73 -4.27 16.85
CA LEU A 101 -8.07 -2.97 16.89
C LEU A 101 -9.01 -1.99 16.22
N GLU A 102 -9.38 -0.95 16.95
CA GLU A 102 -10.29 0.07 16.43
C GLU A 102 -9.70 0.64 15.14
N SER A 103 -10.51 0.71 14.08
CA SER A 103 -10.13 1.46 12.90
C SER A 103 -9.86 2.91 13.31
N ASN A 104 -8.76 3.47 12.81
CA ASN A 104 -8.55 4.91 12.89
C ASN A 104 -9.71 5.61 12.14
N GLN A 105 -10.06 6.81 12.57
CA GLN A 105 -11.11 7.63 11.93
C GLN A 105 -10.55 8.93 11.37
N THR A 106 -9.23 8.98 11.14
CA THR A 106 -8.52 10.18 10.68
C THR A 106 -8.91 10.57 9.25
N LEU A 107 -9.39 9.62 8.45
CA LEU A 107 -9.92 9.84 7.09
C LEU A 107 -11.44 9.66 7.03
N SER A 108 -12.15 9.73 8.16
CA SER A 108 -13.60 9.57 8.21
C SER A 108 -14.28 10.65 7.37
N GLY A 109 -15.16 10.23 6.46
CA GLY A 109 -15.84 11.11 5.50
C GLY A 109 -15.04 11.40 4.23
N GLU A 110 -13.80 10.92 4.10
CA GLU A 110 -13.11 10.93 2.82
C GLU A 110 -13.56 9.76 1.94
N LYS A 111 -13.84 10.08 0.68
CA LYS A 111 -13.97 9.10 -0.38
C LYS A 111 -12.77 9.19 -1.32
N ILE A 112 -12.10 8.07 -1.52
CA ILE A 112 -10.83 7.98 -2.25
C ILE A 112 -10.95 6.93 -3.35
N VAL A 113 -10.69 7.34 -4.59
CA VAL A 113 -10.50 6.40 -5.70
C VAL A 113 -9.02 6.04 -5.77
N ILE A 114 -8.69 4.75 -5.90
CA ILE A 114 -7.32 4.28 -6.11
C ILE A 114 -7.23 3.48 -7.40
N ASP A 115 -6.34 3.91 -8.29
CA ASP A 115 -6.02 3.28 -9.56
C ASP A 115 -4.67 2.57 -9.45
N TYR A 116 -4.69 1.25 -9.63
CA TYR A 116 -3.49 0.42 -9.46
C TYR A 116 -3.54 -0.86 -10.30
N SER A 117 -2.40 -1.55 -10.37
CA SER A 117 -2.14 -2.69 -11.25
C SER A 117 -2.09 -2.33 -12.73
N SER A 118 -3.23 -1.95 -13.31
CA SER A 118 -3.39 -1.35 -14.64
C SER A 118 -2.51 -1.98 -15.73
N PRO A 119 -2.52 -3.32 -15.90
CA PRO A 119 -1.69 -4.00 -16.88
C PRO A 119 -2.18 -3.72 -18.32
N ASN A 120 -1.26 -3.90 -19.27
CA ASN A 120 -1.62 -3.93 -20.69
C ASN A 120 -2.02 -5.36 -21.07
N ILE A 121 -3.22 -5.54 -21.63
CA ILE A 121 -3.78 -6.87 -21.95
C ILE A 121 -2.96 -7.64 -23.01
N ALA A 122 -2.12 -6.95 -23.80
CA ALA A 122 -1.25 -7.57 -24.78
C ALA A 122 0.15 -7.92 -24.24
N LYS A 123 0.40 -7.77 -22.93
CA LYS A 123 1.71 -8.03 -22.31
C LYS A 123 1.61 -8.96 -21.11
N PRO A 124 2.62 -9.83 -20.89
CA PRO A 124 2.67 -10.67 -19.71
C PRO A 124 2.80 -9.91 -18.40
N PHE A 125 2.23 -10.48 -17.35
CA PHE A 125 2.28 -9.94 -16.00
C PHE A 125 3.68 -10.14 -15.40
N SER A 126 4.55 -9.16 -15.62
CA SER A 126 5.89 -9.12 -15.01
C SER A 126 5.89 -8.69 -13.54
N MET A 127 7.04 -8.84 -12.88
CA MET A 127 7.29 -8.29 -11.54
C MET A 127 7.03 -6.79 -11.43
N GLY A 128 7.23 -6.01 -12.51
CA GLY A 128 6.91 -4.58 -12.48
C GLY A 128 5.43 -4.30 -12.18
N HIS A 129 4.53 -5.14 -12.70
CA HIS A 129 3.10 -5.03 -12.41
C HIS A 129 2.76 -5.53 -11.00
N LEU A 130 3.50 -6.51 -10.45
CA LEU A 130 3.33 -6.96 -9.07
C LEU A 130 3.38 -5.77 -8.11
N ARG A 131 4.39 -4.90 -8.25
CA ARG A 131 4.60 -3.78 -7.34
C ARG A 131 3.40 -2.83 -7.30
N ALA A 132 2.94 -2.36 -8.46
CA ALA A 132 1.72 -1.54 -8.54
C ALA A 132 0.52 -2.26 -7.90
N THR A 133 0.42 -3.56 -8.11
CA THR A 133 -0.70 -4.39 -7.67
C THR A 133 -0.74 -4.56 -6.16
N VAL A 134 0.38 -4.96 -5.53
CA VAL A 134 0.44 -5.21 -4.08
C VAL A 134 0.51 -3.92 -3.28
N LEU A 135 1.18 -2.88 -3.81
CA LEU A 135 1.22 -1.56 -3.20
C LEU A 135 -0.19 -0.95 -3.17
N GLY A 136 -0.91 -0.95 -4.29
CA GLY A 136 -2.26 -0.40 -4.34
C GLY A 136 -3.25 -1.15 -3.46
N ASP A 137 -3.21 -2.49 -3.44
CA ASP A 137 -4.05 -3.32 -2.55
C ASP A 137 -3.74 -3.08 -1.06
N SER A 138 -2.47 -2.90 -0.70
CA SER A 138 -2.11 -2.57 0.68
C SER A 138 -2.55 -1.16 1.07
N LEU A 139 -2.37 -0.19 0.17
CA LEU A 139 -2.80 1.19 0.40
C LEU A 139 -4.31 1.29 0.55
N SER A 140 -5.10 0.58 -0.26
CA SER A 140 -6.56 0.60 -0.10
C SER A 140 -6.97 0.13 1.30
N LYS A 141 -6.38 -0.97 1.79
CA LYS A 141 -6.66 -1.51 3.13
C LYS A 141 -6.21 -0.58 4.25
N ILE A 142 -5.06 0.07 4.10
CA ILE A 142 -4.55 1.07 5.04
C ILE A 142 -5.47 2.30 5.10
N LEU A 143 -5.97 2.78 3.96
CA LEU A 143 -6.90 3.91 3.89
C LEU A 143 -8.26 3.56 4.50
N GLU A 144 -8.82 2.38 4.19
CA GLU A 144 -10.04 1.84 4.79
C GLU A 144 -9.90 1.71 6.31
N ALA A 145 -8.75 1.22 6.79
CA ALA A 145 -8.46 1.09 8.22
C ALA A 145 -8.30 2.45 8.93
N ASN A 146 -8.13 3.55 8.20
CA ASN A 146 -8.19 4.92 8.71
C ASN A 146 -9.55 5.61 8.49
N GLY A 147 -10.57 4.87 8.02
CA GLY A 147 -11.95 5.33 7.95
C GLY A 147 -12.38 5.91 6.60
N ALA A 148 -11.53 5.85 5.57
CA ALA A 148 -11.91 6.29 4.22
C ALA A 148 -12.82 5.27 3.52
N GLU A 149 -13.76 5.75 2.71
CA GLU A 149 -14.43 4.95 1.68
C GLU A 149 -13.51 4.84 0.47
N VAL A 150 -13.07 3.63 0.12
CA VAL A 150 -12.11 3.41 -0.97
C VAL A 150 -12.77 2.70 -2.15
N ILE A 151 -12.54 3.23 -3.36
CA ILE A 151 -12.98 2.64 -4.62
C ILE A 151 -11.75 2.22 -5.42
N LYS A 152 -11.62 0.91 -5.66
CA LYS A 152 -10.49 0.28 -6.33
C LYS A 152 -10.77 0.11 -7.81
N ILE A 153 -9.96 0.75 -8.66
CA ILE A 153 -10.10 0.71 -10.11
C ILE A 153 -8.86 0.04 -10.73
N ASN A 154 -9.10 -0.87 -11.66
CA ASN A 154 -8.08 -1.41 -12.54
C ASN A 154 -8.20 -0.75 -13.93
N HIS A 155 -7.28 0.16 -14.26
CA HIS A 155 -7.28 0.92 -15.52
C HIS A 155 -6.46 0.19 -16.59
N LEU A 156 -7.06 -0.84 -17.19
CA LEU A 156 -6.39 -1.65 -18.20
C LEU A 156 -5.89 -0.83 -19.39
N GLY A 157 -4.67 -1.13 -19.84
CA GLY A 157 -4.15 -0.69 -21.13
C GLY A 157 -4.77 -1.52 -22.26
N ASP A 158 -6.07 -1.33 -22.51
CA ASP A 158 -6.88 -2.10 -23.46
C ASP A 158 -7.23 -1.32 -24.74
N TRP A 159 -6.61 -0.17 -24.97
CA TRP A 159 -6.78 0.60 -26.22
C TRP A 159 -5.46 1.16 -26.79
N GLY A 160 -5.36 1.28 -28.11
CA GLY A 160 -4.20 1.86 -28.80
C GLY A 160 -3.68 1.05 -29.99
N THR A 161 -2.71 1.63 -30.70
CA THR A 161 -2.19 1.11 -31.97
C THR A 161 -1.58 -0.29 -31.87
N GLN A 162 -1.19 -0.72 -30.68
CA GLN A 162 -0.75 -2.10 -30.41
C GLN A 162 -1.82 -3.14 -30.75
N PHE A 163 -3.12 -2.79 -30.67
CA PHE A 163 -4.20 -3.72 -31.02
C PHE A 163 -4.36 -3.89 -32.52
N GLY A 164 -4.11 -2.85 -33.32
CA GLY A 164 -4.03 -3.01 -34.78
C GLY A 164 -2.95 -4.02 -35.18
N LYS A 165 -1.77 -3.94 -34.54
CA LYS A 165 -0.68 -4.91 -34.73
C LYS A 165 -1.10 -6.32 -34.32
N LEU A 166 -1.73 -6.46 -33.15
CA LEU A 166 -2.17 -7.76 -32.64
C LEU A 166 -3.27 -8.40 -33.51
N ILE A 167 -4.23 -7.61 -34.00
CA ILE A 167 -5.28 -8.07 -34.91
C ILE A 167 -4.66 -8.61 -36.20
N VAL A 168 -3.79 -7.83 -36.86
CA VAL A 168 -3.11 -8.29 -38.08
C VAL A 168 -2.25 -9.52 -37.82
N ALA A 169 -1.54 -9.57 -36.68
CA ALA A 169 -0.74 -10.72 -36.29
C ALA A 169 -1.59 -11.99 -36.14
N TYR A 170 -2.76 -11.86 -35.51
CA TYR A 170 -3.70 -12.96 -35.33
C TYR A 170 -4.33 -13.40 -36.65
N GLN A 171 -4.74 -12.47 -37.51
CA GLN A 171 -5.29 -12.80 -38.83
C GLN A 171 -4.27 -13.57 -39.69
N LYS A 172 -2.97 -13.25 -39.59
CA LYS A 172 -1.92 -13.92 -40.38
C LYS A 172 -1.39 -15.21 -39.75
N TRP A 173 -1.27 -15.27 -38.43
CA TRP A 173 -0.54 -16.35 -37.74
C TRP A 173 -1.25 -16.94 -36.52
N GLY A 174 -2.43 -16.42 -36.17
CA GLY A 174 -3.17 -16.79 -34.98
C GLY A 174 -3.82 -18.17 -35.08
N ASP A 175 -4.01 -18.77 -33.92
CA ASP A 175 -4.74 -20.03 -33.74
C ASP A 175 -5.59 -19.88 -32.47
N ALA A 176 -6.91 -19.92 -32.63
CA ALA A 176 -7.85 -19.70 -31.53
C ALA A 176 -7.59 -20.65 -30.35
N LYS A 177 -7.27 -21.93 -30.63
CA LYS A 177 -7.04 -22.93 -29.58
C LYS A 177 -5.81 -22.62 -28.76
N LYS A 178 -4.72 -22.17 -29.40
CA LYS A 178 -3.49 -21.79 -28.68
C LYS A 178 -3.70 -20.57 -27.81
N VAL A 179 -4.49 -19.60 -28.29
CA VAL A 179 -4.87 -18.43 -27.50
C VAL A 179 -5.72 -18.84 -26.31
N GLU A 180 -6.73 -19.69 -26.48
CA GLU A 180 -7.57 -20.15 -25.36
C GLU A 180 -6.78 -20.95 -24.31
N GLU A 181 -5.83 -21.79 -24.73
CA GLU A 181 -4.99 -22.58 -23.83
C GLU A 181 -3.99 -21.71 -23.03
N ASN A 182 -3.43 -20.66 -23.66
CA ASN A 182 -2.41 -19.81 -23.03
C ASN A 182 -2.55 -18.32 -23.47
N PRO A 183 -3.62 -17.60 -23.07
CA PRO A 183 -4.01 -16.32 -23.67
C PRO A 183 -2.89 -15.30 -23.75
N ILE A 184 -2.36 -14.91 -22.59
CA ILE A 184 -1.35 -13.87 -22.49
C ILE A 184 -0.05 -14.26 -23.20
N LYS A 185 0.35 -15.54 -23.10
CA LYS A 185 1.60 -16.02 -23.69
C LYS A 185 1.52 -16.09 -25.20
N GLU A 186 0.41 -16.59 -25.75
CA GLU A 186 0.22 -16.69 -27.20
C GLU A 186 -0.01 -15.31 -27.84
N LEU A 187 -0.83 -14.44 -27.23
CA LEU A 187 -1.01 -13.07 -27.72
C LEU A 187 0.31 -12.28 -27.71
N PHE A 188 1.13 -12.45 -26.67
CA PHE A 188 2.46 -11.85 -26.62
C PHE A 188 3.41 -12.45 -27.67
N TYR A 189 3.33 -13.76 -27.92
CA TYR A 189 4.08 -14.40 -29.01
C TYR A 189 3.69 -13.83 -30.38
N LEU A 190 2.40 -13.69 -30.67
CA LEU A 190 1.92 -13.10 -31.92
C LEU A 190 2.37 -11.65 -32.07
N TYR A 191 2.26 -10.86 -31.00
CA TYR A 191 2.71 -9.47 -30.97
C TYR A 191 4.23 -9.35 -31.21
N THR A 192 5.05 -10.15 -30.53
CA THR A 192 6.51 -10.13 -30.73
C THR A 192 6.93 -10.63 -32.10
N LYS A 193 6.23 -11.64 -32.63
CA LYS A 193 6.40 -12.12 -34.00
C LYS A 193 6.09 -11.03 -35.01
N PHE A 194 5.00 -10.28 -34.83
CA PHE A 194 4.65 -9.16 -35.69
C PHE A 194 5.80 -8.15 -35.77
N HIS A 195 6.30 -7.68 -34.63
CA HIS A 195 7.39 -6.69 -34.60
C HIS A 195 8.63 -7.16 -35.34
N LYS A 196 9.00 -8.43 -35.15
CA LYS A 196 10.16 -9.01 -35.84
C LYS A 196 9.97 -9.04 -37.36
N VAL A 197 8.77 -9.42 -37.84
CA VAL A 197 8.52 -9.48 -39.29
C VAL A 197 8.36 -8.07 -39.88
N SER A 198 7.77 -7.11 -39.14
CA SER A 198 7.59 -5.74 -39.64
C SER A 198 8.91 -4.97 -39.83
N GLU A 199 10.00 -5.40 -39.18
CA GLU A 199 11.34 -4.86 -39.44
C GLU A 199 11.80 -5.13 -40.89
N GLU A 200 11.33 -6.24 -41.48
CA GLU A 200 11.69 -6.67 -42.84
C GLU A 200 10.58 -6.36 -43.86
N ASP A 201 9.34 -6.14 -43.41
CA ASP A 201 8.18 -5.83 -44.25
C ASP A 201 7.42 -4.57 -43.77
N PRO A 202 7.74 -3.39 -44.34
CA PRO A 202 7.07 -2.14 -44.01
C PRO A 202 5.56 -2.12 -44.32
N GLN A 203 5.03 -3.03 -45.15
CA GLN A 203 3.60 -3.08 -45.45
C GLN A 203 2.79 -3.52 -44.22
N LEU A 204 3.37 -4.35 -43.34
CA LEU A 204 2.71 -4.80 -42.11
C LEU A 204 2.33 -3.65 -41.18
N ASP A 205 3.20 -2.65 -41.04
CA ASP A 205 2.90 -1.48 -40.21
C ASP A 205 1.78 -0.61 -40.81
N ALA A 206 1.65 -0.59 -42.15
CA ALA A 206 0.53 0.08 -42.82
C ALA A 206 -0.79 -0.69 -42.61
N GLU A 207 -0.76 -2.02 -42.74
CA GLU A 207 -1.92 -2.88 -42.44
C GLU A 207 -2.37 -2.71 -40.98
N ALA A 208 -1.43 -2.67 -40.03
CA ALA A 208 -1.75 -2.50 -38.61
C ALA A 208 -2.37 -1.14 -38.30
N ARG A 209 -1.93 -0.06 -38.97
CA ARG A 209 -2.55 1.27 -38.85
C ARG A 209 -3.98 1.25 -39.37
N GLU A 210 -4.21 0.61 -40.51
CA GLU A 210 -5.55 0.47 -41.08
C GLU A 210 -6.46 -0.38 -40.21
N ALA A 211 -5.95 -1.51 -39.68
CA ALA A 211 -6.67 -2.35 -38.73
C ALA A 211 -7.10 -1.58 -37.47
N PHE A 212 -6.21 -0.75 -36.93
CA PHE A 212 -6.56 0.10 -35.79
C PHE A 212 -7.58 1.18 -36.16
N ARG A 213 -7.48 1.79 -37.35
CA ARG A 213 -8.47 2.76 -37.85
C ARG A 213 -9.85 2.13 -38.00
N LEU A 214 -9.92 0.88 -38.50
CA LEU A 214 -11.16 0.11 -38.63
C LEU A 214 -11.76 -0.18 -37.25
N LEU A 215 -10.94 -0.57 -36.28
CA LEU A 215 -11.34 -0.73 -34.88
C LEU A 215 -11.90 0.58 -34.30
N GLU A 216 -11.21 1.71 -34.49
CA GLU A 216 -11.68 3.03 -34.01
C GLU A 216 -12.99 3.49 -34.67
N SER A 217 -13.25 3.05 -35.91
CA SER A 217 -14.49 3.36 -36.63
C SER A 217 -15.67 2.47 -36.25
N GLY A 218 -15.49 1.52 -35.33
CA GLY A 218 -16.52 0.59 -34.88
C GLY A 218 -16.83 -0.52 -35.88
N ASN A 219 -15.81 -1.05 -36.56
CA ASN A 219 -16.02 -2.18 -37.45
C ASN A 219 -16.24 -3.48 -36.66
N ASP A 220 -17.39 -4.12 -36.86
CA ASP A 220 -17.83 -5.34 -36.15
C ASP A 220 -16.77 -6.45 -36.09
N GLU A 221 -16.03 -6.71 -37.18
CA GLU A 221 -15.03 -7.79 -37.23
C GLU A 221 -13.83 -7.48 -36.31
N TYR A 222 -13.35 -6.24 -36.38
CA TYR A 222 -12.18 -5.81 -35.62
C TYR A 222 -12.53 -5.61 -34.14
N GLU A 223 -13.73 -5.10 -33.85
CA GLU A 223 -14.27 -5.01 -32.50
C GLU A 223 -14.45 -6.40 -31.87
N ALA A 224 -14.98 -7.37 -32.62
CA ALA A 224 -15.13 -8.74 -32.13
C ALA A 224 -13.79 -9.38 -31.76
N LEU A 225 -12.77 -9.22 -32.62
CA LEU A 225 -11.41 -9.73 -32.32
C LEU A 225 -10.79 -9.03 -31.11
N TRP A 226 -10.89 -7.70 -31.03
CA TRP A 226 -10.39 -6.94 -29.90
C TRP A 226 -11.09 -7.32 -28.59
N SER A 227 -12.42 -7.44 -28.60
CA SER A 227 -13.19 -7.83 -27.42
C SER A 227 -12.81 -9.23 -26.96
N TRP A 228 -12.66 -10.17 -27.90
CA TRP A 228 -12.20 -11.52 -27.58
C TRP A 228 -10.79 -11.53 -26.98
N PHE A 229 -9.83 -10.78 -27.53
CA PHE A 229 -8.49 -10.64 -26.94
C PHE A 229 -8.54 -10.11 -25.51
N ARG A 230 -9.41 -9.12 -25.26
CA ARG A 230 -9.61 -8.55 -23.92
C ARG A 230 -10.19 -9.60 -22.96
N GLU A 231 -11.21 -10.34 -23.36
CA GLU A 231 -11.86 -11.39 -22.55
C GLU A 231 -10.90 -12.52 -22.18
N VAL A 232 -10.16 -13.07 -23.15
CA VAL A 232 -9.21 -14.16 -22.89
C VAL A 232 -8.04 -13.70 -22.01
N SER A 233 -7.56 -12.47 -22.20
CA SER A 233 -6.51 -11.87 -21.36
C SER A 233 -6.98 -11.68 -19.91
N MET A 234 -8.23 -11.24 -19.73
CA MET A 234 -8.83 -11.08 -18.42
C MET A 234 -8.98 -12.40 -17.66
N THR A 235 -9.17 -13.52 -18.35
CA THR A 235 -9.20 -14.84 -17.71
C THR A 235 -7.89 -15.14 -16.99
N SER A 236 -6.73 -14.84 -17.62
CA SER A 236 -5.42 -15.02 -16.99
C SER A 236 -5.19 -14.02 -15.85
N PHE A 237 -5.52 -12.74 -16.03
CA PHE A 237 -5.34 -11.74 -14.96
C PHE A 237 -6.24 -12.01 -13.75
N ASN A 238 -7.49 -12.43 -13.95
CA ASN A 238 -8.39 -12.77 -12.86
C ASN A 238 -7.89 -13.96 -12.05
N ALA A 239 -7.28 -14.96 -12.70
CA ALA A 239 -6.65 -16.07 -12.00
C ALA A 239 -5.48 -15.60 -11.11
N LEU A 240 -4.70 -14.64 -11.59
CA LEU A 240 -3.59 -14.06 -10.84
C LEU A 240 -4.08 -13.16 -9.69
N TYR A 241 -5.08 -12.30 -9.90
CA TYR A 241 -5.64 -11.48 -8.83
C TYR A 241 -6.29 -12.35 -7.74
N LYS A 242 -6.99 -13.42 -8.13
CA LYS A 242 -7.51 -14.42 -7.19
C LYS A 242 -6.39 -15.10 -6.41
N LEU A 243 -5.27 -15.43 -7.07
CA LEU A 243 -4.10 -16.00 -6.40
C LEU A 243 -3.49 -15.04 -5.37
N LEU A 244 -3.47 -13.74 -5.66
CA LEU A 244 -2.91 -12.71 -4.77
C LEU A 244 -3.91 -12.20 -3.71
N ASP A 245 -5.15 -12.70 -3.76
CA ASP A 245 -6.30 -12.26 -2.96
C ASP A 245 -6.62 -10.76 -3.11
N ILE A 246 -6.71 -10.30 -4.37
CA ILE A 246 -6.91 -8.90 -4.74
C ILE A 246 -8.20 -8.74 -5.52
N HIS A 247 -8.99 -7.74 -5.14
CA HIS A 247 -10.33 -7.48 -5.67
C HIS A 247 -10.48 -6.01 -6.05
N PHE A 248 -10.99 -5.75 -7.25
CA PHE A 248 -11.29 -4.42 -7.77
C PHE A 248 -12.82 -4.21 -7.79
N ASP A 249 -13.25 -2.97 -7.53
CA ASP A 249 -14.66 -2.59 -7.62
C ASP A 249 -15.05 -2.31 -9.08
N TYR A 250 -14.10 -1.75 -9.85
CA TYR A 250 -14.28 -1.46 -11.27
C TYR A 250 -13.07 -1.88 -12.10
N ILE A 251 -13.35 -2.46 -13.26
CA ILE A 251 -12.35 -2.72 -14.31
C ILE A 251 -12.71 -1.85 -15.50
N GLN A 252 -12.07 -0.68 -15.57
CA GLN A 252 -12.38 0.39 -16.52
C GLN A 252 -11.09 0.82 -17.22
N GLY A 253 -10.76 0.12 -18.30
CA GLY A 253 -9.58 0.42 -19.13
C GLY A 253 -9.73 1.66 -20.00
N GLU A 254 -8.67 1.98 -20.73
CA GLU A 254 -8.61 3.13 -21.63
C GLU A 254 -9.78 3.18 -22.62
N ALA A 255 -10.23 2.02 -23.13
CA ALA A 255 -11.32 1.93 -24.11
C ALA A 255 -12.66 2.47 -23.58
N PHE A 256 -12.90 2.37 -22.27
CA PHE A 256 -14.12 2.86 -21.62
C PHE A 256 -14.32 4.37 -21.75
N TYR A 257 -13.24 5.12 -21.99
CA TYR A 257 -13.25 6.59 -22.03
C TYR A 257 -13.25 7.16 -23.45
N ASN A 258 -13.23 6.32 -24.49
CA ASN A 258 -13.11 6.76 -25.89
C ASN A 258 -14.26 7.68 -26.35
N ASP A 259 -15.49 7.36 -25.94
CA ASP A 259 -16.70 8.15 -26.20
C ASP A 259 -16.70 9.50 -25.46
N LYS A 260 -15.85 9.67 -24.45
CA LYS A 260 -15.78 10.87 -23.59
C LYS A 260 -14.67 11.85 -24.02
N LEU A 261 -13.73 11.42 -24.86
CA LEU A 261 -12.55 12.23 -25.24
C LEU A 261 -12.94 13.54 -25.92
N THR A 262 -13.96 13.50 -26.79
CA THR A 262 -14.42 14.68 -27.52
C THR A 262 -14.96 15.75 -26.56
N ASP A 263 -15.71 15.35 -25.54
CA ASP A 263 -16.29 16.28 -24.59
C ASP A 263 -15.25 16.83 -23.61
N THR A 264 -14.23 16.04 -23.25
CA THR A 264 -13.06 16.53 -22.52
C THR A 264 -12.33 17.64 -23.27
N VAL A 265 -12.09 17.48 -24.57
CA VAL A 265 -11.44 18.52 -25.39
C VAL A 265 -12.31 19.78 -25.48
N LYS A 266 -13.62 19.63 -25.70
CA LYS A 266 -14.56 20.77 -25.70
C LYS A 266 -14.58 21.51 -24.38
N LEU A 267 -14.50 20.79 -23.26
CA LEU A 267 -14.46 21.41 -21.93
C LEU A 267 -13.21 22.29 -21.76
N LEU A 268 -12.03 21.80 -22.18
CA LEU A 268 -10.80 22.59 -22.17
C LEU A 268 -10.90 23.84 -23.06
N GLU A 269 -11.54 23.71 -24.24
CA GLU A 269 -11.82 24.84 -25.13
C GLU A 269 -12.74 25.88 -24.48
N GLN A 270 -13.85 25.44 -23.89
CA GLN A 270 -14.83 26.31 -23.21
C GLN A 270 -14.21 27.04 -22.01
N LYS A 271 -13.25 26.42 -21.33
CA LYS A 271 -12.49 27.02 -20.23
C LYS A 271 -11.35 27.93 -20.71
N GLY A 272 -11.13 28.05 -22.02
CA GLY A 272 -10.07 28.88 -22.60
C GLY A 272 -8.67 28.35 -22.34
N LEU A 273 -8.52 27.05 -22.04
CA LEU A 273 -7.23 26.44 -21.70
C LEU A 273 -6.49 25.90 -22.92
N LEU A 274 -7.19 25.61 -24.03
CA LEU A 274 -6.57 25.10 -25.25
C LEU A 274 -5.91 26.21 -26.05
N LYS A 275 -4.63 26.03 -26.33
CA LYS A 275 -3.85 26.84 -27.27
C LYS A 275 -3.44 25.98 -28.46
N ARG A 276 -3.49 26.57 -29.66
CA ARG A 276 -2.95 25.94 -30.87
C ARG A 276 -1.47 26.26 -31.01
N ASP A 277 -0.65 25.23 -31.19
CA ASP A 277 0.80 25.34 -31.38
C ASP A 277 1.28 24.30 -32.40
N ASP A 278 1.97 24.76 -33.46
CA ASP A 278 2.40 23.95 -34.61
C ASP A 278 1.36 22.94 -35.14
N GLY A 279 0.11 23.38 -35.23
CA GLY A 279 -1.01 22.55 -35.69
C GLY A 279 -1.59 21.58 -34.66
N ALA A 280 -0.94 21.38 -33.51
CA ALA A 280 -1.44 20.63 -32.36
C ALA A 280 -2.19 21.52 -31.36
N TYR A 281 -2.90 20.90 -30.41
CA TYR A 281 -3.53 21.59 -29.28
C TYR A 281 -2.84 21.21 -27.97
N ILE A 282 -2.47 22.23 -27.21
CA ILE A 282 -1.76 22.11 -25.94
C ILE A 282 -2.47 22.88 -24.82
N VAL A 283 -2.16 22.53 -23.57
CA VAL A 283 -2.40 23.36 -22.39
C VAL A 283 -1.04 23.81 -21.86
N GLU A 284 -0.86 25.12 -21.69
CA GLU A 284 0.35 25.69 -21.09
C GLU A 284 0.37 25.42 -19.59
N LEU A 285 1.54 25.08 -19.07
CA LEU A 285 1.76 24.62 -17.70
C LEU A 285 2.89 25.40 -17.05
N GLU A 286 2.86 25.51 -15.73
CA GLU A 286 3.88 26.23 -14.96
C GLU A 286 5.00 25.27 -14.55
N ASP A 287 6.26 25.64 -14.82
CA ASP A 287 7.46 24.84 -14.52
C ASP A 287 7.47 23.40 -15.10
N LEU A 288 6.63 23.15 -16.12
CA LEU A 288 6.53 21.87 -16.82
C LEU A 288 6.44 22.10 -18.34
N PRO A 289 6.86 21.12 -19.16
CA PRO A 289 6.52 21.12 -20.58
C PRO A 289 5.00 21.17 -20.76
N PRO A 290 4.49 21.83 -21.83
CA PRO A 290 3.05 21.92 -22.07
C PRO A 290 2.43 20.52 -22.24
N ALA A 291 1.19 20.39 -21.77
CA ALA A 291 0.42 19.17 -21.93
C ALA A 291 -0.13 19.09 -23.37
N LEU A 292 0.32 18.10 -24.14
CA LEU A 292 -0.15 17.89 -25.51
C LEU A 292 -1.50 17.14 -25.50
N ILE A 293 -2.60 17.84 -25.82
CA ILE A 293 -3.97 17.30 -25.75
C ILE A 293 -4.35 16.59 -27.05
N LYS A 294 -4.02 17.18 -28.20
CA LYS A 294 -4.37 16.66 -29.52
C LYS A 294 -3.24 16.92 -30.49
N LYS A 295 -2.83 15.91 -31.25
CA LYS A 295 -1.82 16.04 -32.31
C LYS A 295 -2.37 16.82 -33.51
N SER A 296 -1.48 17.21 -34.43
CA SER A 296 -1.82 17.90 -35.67
C SER A 296 -2.66 17.06 -36.65
N ASP A 297 -2.54 15.72 -36.60
CA ASP A 297 -3.41 14.77 -37.31
C ASP A 297 -4.80 14.60 -36.66
N GLY A 298 -5.00 15.24 -35.51
CA GLY A 298 -6.23 15.20 -34.74
C GLY A 298 -6.39 14.00 -33.81
N ALA A 299 -5.39 13.12 -33.70
CA ALA A 299 -5.43 12.00 -32.77
C ALA A 299 -5.31 12.46 -31.31
N SER A 300 -6.17 11.93 -30.43
CA SER A 300 -6.09 12.13 -28.98
C SER A 300 -4.93 11.34 -28.36
N LEU A 301 -4.34 11.89 -27.29
CA LEU A 301 -3.20 11.30 -26.58
C LEU A 301 -3.57 10.69 -25.22
N TYR A 302 -2.60 10.00 -24.62
CA TYR A 302 -2.73 9.41 -23.27
C TYR A 302 -3.24 10.41 -22.24
N ILE A 303 -2.70 11.64 -22.20
CA ILE A 303 -3.15 12.67 -21.24
C ILE A 303 -4.62 13.05 -21.40
N THR A 304 -5.17 13.01 -22.63
CA THR A 304 -6.58 13.30 -22.89
C THR A 304 -7.48 12.15 -22.40
N ARG A 305 -7.01 10.91 -22.51
CA ARG A 305 -7.72 9.74 -21.95
C ARG A 305 -7.71 9.78 -20.43
N ASP A 306 -6.55 10.04 -19.83
CA ASP A 306 -6.40 10.12 -18.38
C ASP A 306 -7.19 11.28 -17.78
N LEU A 307 -7.22 12.43 -18.47
CA LEU A 307 -8.07 13.55 -18.08
C LEU A 307 -9.56 13.19 -18.17
N SER A 308 -9.96 12.46 -19.21
CA SER A 308 -11.33 11.95 -19.32
C SER A 308 -11.67 10.97 -18.21
N ALA A 309 -10.69 10.15 -17.78
CA ALA A 309 -10.85 9.26 -16.63
C ALA A 309 -10.99 10.03 -15.33
N VAL A 310 -10.19 11.08 -15.09
CA VAL A 310 -10.34 11.97 -13.93
C VAL A 310 -11.72 12.62 -13.90
N LEU A 311 -12.16 13.19 -15.02
CA LEU A 311 -13.46 13.86 -15.12
C LEU A 311 -14.61 12.90 -14.88
N TYR A 312 -14.55 11.70 -15.47
CA TYR A 312 -15.54 10.65 -15.25
C TYR A 312 -15.58 10.22 -13.78
N ARG A 313 -14.43 9.87 -13.20
CA ARG A 313 -14.33 9.44 -11.80
C ARG A 313 -14.84 10.52 -10.84
N THR A 314 -14.50 11.78 -11.12
CA THR A 314 -14.99 12.94 -10.35
C THR A 314 -16.51 13.04 -10.43
N ALA A 315 -17.09 12.98 -11.63
CA ALA A 315 -18.52 13.11 -11.81
C ALA A 315 -19.32 11.89 -11.28
N THR A 316 -18.76 10.69 -11.37
CA THR A 316 -19.43 9.44 -10.98
C THR A 316 -19.33 9.17 -9.49
N PHE A 317 -18.16 9.37 -8.90
CA PHE A 317 -17.90 8.96 -7.52
C PHE A 317 -17.90 10.13 -6.52
N ASP A 318 -17.71 11.37 -6.99
CA ASP A 318 -17.47 12.57 -6.18
C ASP A 318 -16.39 12.33 -5.09
N PRO A 319 -15.19 11.87 -5.47
CA PRO A 319 -14.16 11.58 -4.49
C PRO A 319 -13.43 12.86 -4.06
N THR A 320 -12.97 12.86 -2.82
CA THR A 320 -12.03 13.87 -2.31
C THR A 320 -10.69 13.75 -3.04
N ARG A 321 -10.24 12.51 -3.28
CA ARG A 321 -8.93 12.20 -3.87
C ARG A 321 -8.99 11.07 -4.89
N ILE A 322 -8.14 11.14 -5.91
CA ILE A 322 -7.84 10.04 -6.84
C ILE A 322 -6.35 9.73 -6.78
N LEU A 323 -5.99 8.56 -6.28
CA LEU A 323 -4.62 8.10 -6.15
C LEU A 323 -4.23 7.23 -7.34
N TYR A 324 -3.10 7.56 -7.99
CA TYR A 324 -2.55 6.80 -9.11
C TYR A 324 -1.29 6.07 -8.69
N VAL A 325 -1.37 4.75 -8.50
CA VAL A 325 -0.23 3.90 -8.12
C VAL A 325 0.51 3.46 -9.38
N VAL A 326 1.41 4.33 -9.85
CA VAL A 326 2.11 4.16 -11.13
C VAL A 326 3.61 4.37 -10.96
N GLY A 327 4.45 3.64 -11.69
CA GLY A 327 5.90 3.73 -11.57
C GLY A 327 6.43 5.16 -11.80
N GLN A 328 7.52 5.50 -11.10
CA GLN A 328 8.12 6.84 -11.12
C GLN A 328 8.54 7.34 -12.51
N GLU A 329 8.69 6.43 -13.48
CA GLU A 329 8.97 6.75 -14.89
C GLU A 329 7.87 7.67 -15.50
N GLN A 330 6.66 7.70 -14.93
CA GLN A 330 5.52 8.50 -15.39
C GLN A 330 5.31 9.81 -14.60
N SER A 331 6.25 10.20 -13.74
CA SER A 331 6.03 11.34 -12.82
C SER A 331 5.76 12.67 -13.52
N ILE A 332 6.40 12.95 -14.66
CA ILE A 332 6.16 14.19 -15.43
C ILE A 332 4.71 14.21 -15.93
N HIS A 333 4.25 13.10 -16.49
CA HIS A 333 2.89 12.97 -17.01
C HIS A 333 1.83 13.23 -15.93
N PHE A 334 1.97 12.63 -14.75
CA PHE A 334 1.00 12.87 -13.66
C PHE A 334 1.05 14.28 -13.10
N LYS A 335 2.22 14.92 -13.04
CA LYS A 335 2.33 16.35 -12.70
C LYS A 335 1.62 17.25 -13.71
N GLN A 336 1.74 16.92 -15.01
CA GLN A 336 1.01 17.64 -16.06
C GLN A 336 -0.50 17.44 -15.89
N LEU A 337 -0.94 16.20 -15.67
CA LEU A 337 -2.35 15.88 -15.44
C LEU A 337 -2.91 16.63 -14.22
N GLU A 338 -2.16 16.67 -13.12
CA GLU A 338 -2.53 17.37 -11.89
C GLU A 338 -2.73 18.87 -12.15
N GLN A 339 -1.76 19.53 -12.78
CA GLN A 339 -1.90 20.95 -13.11
C GLN A 339 -3.07 21.22 -14.06
N VAL A 340 -3.33 20.38 -15.07
CA VAL A 340 -4.49 20.53 -15.94
C VAL A 340 -5.81 20.41 -15.15
N THR A 341 -5.89 19.49 -14.18
CA THR A 341 -7.08 19.35 -13.34
C THR A 341 -7.30 20.54 -12.40
N HIS A 342 -6.22 21.14 -11.89
CA HIS A 342 -6.29 22.38 -11.12
C HIS A 342 -6.75 23.57 -11.98
N LEU A 343 -6.23 23.70 -13.21
CA LEU A 343 -6.66 24.75 -14.16
C LEU A 343 -8.13 24.62 -14.55
N LEU A 344 -8.68 23.40 -14.59
CA LEU A 344 -10.11 23.15 -14.80
C LEU A 344 -10.98 23.54 -13.59
N GLY A 345 -10.36 23.73 -12.41
CA GLY A 345 -11.03 24.09 -11.17
C GLY A 345 -11.73 22.90 -10.50
N LEU A 346 -11.21 21.68 -10.66
CA LEU A 346 -11.75 20.50 -9.96
C LEU A 346 -11.48 20.60 -8.46
N LYS A 347 -12.45 20.19 -7.64
CA LYS A 347 -12.29 20.08 -6.19
C LYS A 347 -11.58 18.79 -5.78
N THR A 348 -11.78 17.73 -6.55
CA THR A 348 -11.09 16.46 -6.40
C THR A 348 -9.60 16.65 -6.66
N VAL A 349 -8.77 16.25 -5.70
CA VAL A 349 -7.31 16.27 -5.83
C VAL A 349 -6.87 14.96 -6.46
N ILE A 350 -5.96 15.03 -7.43
CA ILE A 350 -5.31 13.81 -7.93
C ILE A 350 -3.89 13.73 -7.38
N GLU A 351 -3.46 12.53 -7.00
CA GLU A 351 -2.12 12.32 -6.44
C GLU A 351 -1.43 11.16 -7.14
N HIS A 352 -0.19 11.39 -7.56
CA HIS A 352 0.68 10.32 -8.04
C HIS A 352 1.32 9.64 -6.83
N VAL A 353 1.15 8.31 -6.74
CA VAL A 353 1.85 7.45 -5.78
C VAL A 353 2.97 6.72 -6.53
N PRO A 354 4.14 7.36 -6.75
CA PRO A 354 5.24 6.76 -7.49
C PRO A 354 5.87 5.60 -6.74
N PHE A 355 6.43 4.68 -7.51
CA PHE A 355 7.29 3.63 -7.00
C PHE A 355 8.51 3.37 -7.90
N GLY A 356 9.60 2.85 -7.31
CA GLY A 356 10.87 2.56 -7.99
C GLY A 356 10.81 1.31 -8.89
N LEU A 357 11.96 0.78 -9.30
CA LEU A 357 12.03 -0.43 -10.15
C LEU A 357 12.37 -1.71 -9.36
N ILE A 358 11.95 -2.86 -9.90
CA ILE A 358 12.52 -4.16 -9.52
C ILE A 358 13.72 -4.42 -10.42
N LEU A 359 14.85 -4.66 -9.80
CA LEU A 359 16.14 -4.86 -10.46
C LEU A 359 16.55 -6.33 -10.41
N GLN A 360 17.42 -6.71 -11.33
CA GLN A 360 18.18 -7.95 -11.29
C GLN A 360 19.61 -7.67 -11.74
N GLY A 361 20.56 -7.78 -10.80
CA GLY A 361 21.95 -7.40 -11.02
C GLY A 361 22.09 -5.90 -11.34
N GLY A 362 21.29 -5.05 -10.70
CA GLY A 362 21.29 -3.60 -10.89
C GLY A 362 20.60 -3.09 -12.16
N LYS A 363 20.01 -3.97 -12.98
CA LYS A 363 19.27 -3.59 -14.20
C LYS A 363 17.78 -3.87 -14.06
N LYS A 364 16.93 -3.10 -14.74
CA LYS A 364 15.47 -3.33 -14.77
C LYS A 364 15.18 -4.79 -15.11
N MET A 365 14.43 -5.48 -14.25
CA MET A 365 14.11 -6.89 -14.42
C MET A 365 13.12 -7.06 -15.58
N SER A 366 13.62 -7.32 -16.79
CA SER A 366 12.82 -7.62 -17.98
C SER A 366 12.91 -9.08 -18.41
N THR A 367 14.04 -9.74 -18.15
CA THR A 367 14.32 -11.14 -18.54
C THR A 367 15.25 -11.83 -17.54
N ARG A 368 14.99 -13.10 -17.20
CA ARG A 368 15.87 -13.96 -16.37
C ARG A 368 16.21 -15.21 -17.18
N GLN A 369 17.50 -15.55 -17.26
CA GLN A 369 18.00 -16.67 -18.07
C GLN A 369 17.54 -16.63 -19.55
N GLY A 370 17.45 -15.43 -20.13
CA GLY A 370 17.03 -15.23 -21.53
C GLY A 370 15.52 -15.36 -21.79
N LYS A 371 14.69 -15.52 -20.75
CA LYS A 371 13.22 -15.60 -20.86
C LYS A 371 12.54 -14.44 -20.13
N VAL A 372 11.37 -14.04 -20.62
CA VAL A 372 10.50 -13.08 -19.93
C VAL A 372 10.15 -13.61 -18.54
N VAL A 373 10.29 -12.76 -17.53
CA VAL A 373 10.00 -13.10 -16.14
C VAL A 373 8.51 -12.96 -15.89
N LEU A 374 7.82 -14.08 -15.71
CA LEU A 374 6.41 -14.12 -15.35
C LEU A 374 6.25 -14.21 -13.83
N LEU A 375 5.29 -13.49 -13.28
CA LEU A 375 5.00 -13.52 -11.85
C LEU A 375 4.60 -14.93 -11.38
N GLU A 376 3.78 -15.66 -12.14
CA GLU A 376 3.38 -17.03 -11.76
C GLU A 376 4.60 -17.95 -11.66
N GLY A 377 5.56 -17.79 -12.57
CA GLY A 377 6.80 -18.57 -12.55
C GLY A 377 7.65 -18.29 -11.30
N ILE A 378 7.70 -17.04 -10.85
CA ILE A 378 8.40 -16.68 -9.61
C ILE A 378 7.68 -17.26 -8.40
N ILE A 379 6.36 -17.11 -8.30
CA ILE A 379 5.60 -17.67 -7.17
C ILE A 379 5.80 -19.19 -7.11
N ALA A 380 5.77 -19.88 -8.25
CA ALA A 380 6.03 -21.33 -8.31
C ALA A 380 7.46 -21.71 -7.88
N GLU A 381 8.49 -20.92 -8.25
CA GLU A 381 9.87 -21.14 -7.81
C GLU A 381 10.02 -20.97 -6.29
N VAL A 382 9.39 -19.93 -5.73
CA VAL A 382 9.37 -19.68 -4.28
C VAL A 382 8.60 -20.78 -3.55
N GLU A 383 7.44 -21.21 -4.07
CA GLU A 383 6.63 -22.31 -3.53
C GLU A 383 7.40 -23.63 -3.49
N ALA A 384 8.09 -23.98 -4.58
CA ALA A 384 8.92 -25.18 -4.62
C ALA A 384 10.07 -25.14 -3.60
N ALA A 385 10.69 -23.98 -3.41
CA ALA A 385 11.73 -23.80 -2.40
C ALA A 385 11.19 -23.93 -0.97
N VAL A 386 10.01 -23.35 -0.68
CA VAL A 386 9.35 -23.49 0.64
C VAL A 386 8.96 -24.94 0.89
N LEU A 387 8.36 -25.62 -0.09
CA LEU A 387 7.94 -27.01 0.04
C LEU A 387 9.11 -27.91 0.41
N LYS A 388 10.25 -27.75 -0.29
CA LYS A 388 11.48 -28.47 0.02
C LYS A 388 11.91 -28.26 1.47
N THR A 389 11.84 -27.03 1.99
CA THR A 389 12.22 -26.76 3.38
C THR A 389 11.23 -27.35 4.39
N LEU A 390 9.92 -27.36 4.11
CA LEU A 390 8.92 -28.01 4.95
C LEU A 390 9.11 -29.54 5.01
N GLU A 391 9.56 -30.14 3.91
CA GLU A 391 9.90 -31.57 3.83
C GLU A 391 11.17 -31.90 4.62
N GLU A 392 12.23 -31.10 4.47
CA GLU A 392 13.50 -31.27 5.21
C GLU A 392 13.31 -31.16 6.73
N LYS A 393 12.41 -30.28 7.19
CA LYS A 393 12.07 -30.11 8.61
C LYS A 393 11.10 -31.16 9.17
N GLN A 394 10.70 -32.16 8.36
CA GLN A 394 9.73 -33.20 8.74
C GLN A 394 8.42 -32.63 9.32
N SER A 395 7.94 -31.51 8.77
CA SER A 395 6.70 -30.90 9.24
C SER A 395 5.53 -31.89 9.15
N GLN A 396 4.69 -31.96 10.19
CA GLN A 396 3.53 -32.86 10.27
C GLN A 396 2.27 -32.27 9.62
N LEU A 397 2.40 -31.16 8.90
CA LEU A 397 1.29 -30.53 8.19
C LEU A 397 0.67 -31.50 7.17
N THR A 398 -0.65 -31.61 7.18
CA THR A 398 -1.44 -32.45 6.27
C THR A 398 -1.55 -31.84 4.86
N ASN A 399 -1.40 -30.53 4.72
CA ASN A 399 -1.60 -29.81 3.46
C ASN A 399 -0.37 -28.97 3.05
N LYS A 400 0.79 -29.61 2.98
CA LYS A 400 2.09 -28.96 2.74
C LYS A 400 2.12 -28.11 1.46
N GLN A 401 1.46 -28.56 0.39
CA GLN A 401 1.45 -27.85 -0.88
C GLN A 401 0.72 -26.51 -0.75
N GLU A 402 -0.49 -26.52 -0.18
CA GLU A 402 -1.26 -25.29 0.02
C GLU A 402 -0.54 -24.33 0.98
N THR A 403 0.02 -24.85 2.08
CA THR A 403 0.82 -24.03 3.00
C THR A 403 2.05 -23.43 2.31
N ALA A 404 2.78 -24.21 1.49
CA ALA A 404 3.93 -23.70 0.75
C ALA A 404 3.54 -22.58 -0.20
N ARG A 405 2.39 -22.71 -0.86
CA ARG A 405 1.83 -21.68 -1.74
C ARG A 405 1.47 -20.41 -0.99
N GLU A 406 0.80 -20.51 0.15
CA GLU A 406 0.46 -19.36 1.01
C GLU A 406 1.72 -18.63 1.51
N ILE A 407 2.73 -19.36 1.96
CA ILE A 407 4.03 -18.80 2.38
C ILE A 407 4.72 -18.11 1.20
N ALA A 408 4.70 -18.71 0.00
CA ALA A 408 5.34 -18.14 -1.18
C ALA A 408 4.72 -16.79 -1.57
N ILE A 409 3.38 -16.73 -1.63
CA ILE A 409 2.64 -15.50 -1.91
C ILE A 409 2.94 -14.43 -0.86
N ALA A 410 2.87 -14.79 0.42
CA ALA A 410 3.19 -13.88 1.52
C ALA A 410 4.62 -13.34 1.44
N SER A 411 5.59 -14.20 1.13
CA SER A 411 7.00 -13.83 0.99
C SER A 411 7.19 -12.85 -0.18
N VAL A 412 6.53 -13.10 -1.31
CA VAL A 412 6.55 -12.21 -2.49
C VAL A 412 5.94 -10.84 -2.15
N LYS A 413 4.75 -10.79 -1.55
CA LYS A 413 4.08 -9.53 -1.17
C LYS A 413 4.91 -8.75 -0.14
N PHE A 414 5.35 -9.42 0.92
CA PHE A 414 6.11 -8.76 1.99
C PHE A 414 7.46 -8.23 1.51
N TYR A 415 8.16 -8.98 0.66
CA TYR A 415 9.46 -8.56 0.16
C TYR A 415 9.37 -7.30 -0.70
N ASP A 416 8.27 -7.10 -1.44
CA ASP A 416 8.04 -5.82 -2.12
C ASP A 416 7.67 -4.72 -1.11
N LEU A 417 6.68 -4.97 -0.24
CA LEU A 417 6.11 -3.96 0.66
C LEU A 417 7.03 -3.50 1.80
N LYS A 418 8.03 -4.30 2.20
CA LYS A 418 8.97 -3.93 3.27
C LYS A 418 9.92 -2.80 2.87
N ASN A 419 10.14 -2.61 1.58
CA ASN A 419 11.04 -1.59 1.06
C ASN A 419 10.31 -0.24 0.96
N ASP A 420 11.05 0.86 1.03
CA ASP A 420 10.49 2.16 0.67
C ASP A 420 10.02 2.15 -0.79
N ARG A 421 8.79 2.62 -1.05
CA ARG A 421 8.18 2.50 -2.38
C ARG A 421 9.01 3.20 -3.46
N LEU A 422 9.70 4.30 -3.13
CA LEU A 422 10.49 5.08 -4.08
C LEU A 422 11.82 4.40 -4.40
N SER A 423 12.27 3.50 -3.54
CA SER A 423 13.53 2.78 -3.73
C SER A 423 13.40 1.72 -4.82
N SER A 424 14.48 1.54 -5.58
CA SER A 424 14.64 0.36 -6.44
C SER A 424 15.38 -0.72 -5.65
N TYR A 425 15.03 -1.99 -5.84
CA TYR A 425 15.69 -3.10 -5.14
C TYR A 425 15.96 -4.27 -6.10
N ASP A 426 17.04 -5.00 -5.84
CA ASP A 426 17.38 -6.23 -6.56
C ASP A 426 16.56 -7.42 -6.03
N PHE A 427 15.88 -8.13 -6.93
CA PHE A 427 15.04 -9.26 -6.57
C PHE A 427 15.88 -10.52 -6.26
N ARG A 428 15.72 -11.06 -5.04
CA ARG A 428 16.51 -12.19 -4.54
C ARG A 428 15.67 -13.17 -3.73
N ILE A 429 15.48 -14.37 -4.28
CA ILE A 429 14.66 -15.44 -3.67
C ILE A 429 15.26 -15.95 -2.37
N ASP A 430 16.58 -16.05 -2.30
CA ASP A 430 17.32 -16.46 -1.10
C ASP A 430 17.04 -15.55 0.11
N GLU A 431 16.94 -14.23 -0.12
CA GLU A 431 16.63 -13.25 0.91
C GLU A 431 15.15 -13.28 1.34
N MET A 432 14.24 -13.62 0.43
CA MET A 432 12.81 -13.74 0.72
C MET A 432 12.48 -14.90 1.65
N LEU A 433 13.26 -15.98 1.53
CA LEU A 433 13.02 -17.25 2.21
C LEU A 433 13.91 -17.46 3.45
N ALA A 434 14.65 -16.43 3.87
CA ALA A 434 15.44 -16.50 5.08
C ALA A 434 14.53 -16.61 6.33
N PHE A 435 14.86 -17.55 7.22
CA PHE A 435 14.18 -17.73 8.52
C PHE A 435 14.54 -16.63 9.53
N GLU A 436 15.65 -15.94 9.29
CA GLU A 436 16.13 -14.82 10.09
C GLU A 436 16.07 -13.53 9.27
N GLY A 437 15.98 -12.40 9.99
CA GLY A 437 15.90 -11.07 9.38
C GLY A 437 14.48 -10.65 9.02
N ASP A 438 14.40 -9.75 8.03
CA ASP A 438 13.20 -8.97 7.75
C ASP A 438 12.38 -9.66 6.65
N THR A 439 11.75 -10.78 7.01
CA THR A 439 10.99 -11.65 6.10
C THR A 439 9.57 -11.93 6.59
N ALA A 440 8.67 -12.26 5.65
CA ALA A 440 7.33 -12.75 5.99
C ALA A 440 7.40 -14.02 6.84
N LEU A 441 8.38 -14.88 6.54
CA LEU A 441 8.59 -16.14 7.22
C LEU A 441 8.88 -15.92 8.71
N TYR A 442 9.74 -14.96 9.05
CA TYR A 442 10.02 -14.60 10.45
C TYR A 442 8.74 -14.21 11.22
N ILE A 443 7.87 -13.40 10.61
CA ILE A 443 6.59 -12.98 11.20
C ILE A 443 5.66 -14.19 11.35
N MET A 444 5.52 -15.01 10.30
CA MET A 444 4.66 -16.20 10.31
C MET A 444 5.10 -17.22 11.36
N TYR A 445 6.41 -17.49 11.50
CA TYR A 445 6.92 -18.37 12.55
C TYR A 445 6.61 -17.84 13.94
N THR A 446 6.80 -16.53 14.15
CA THR A 446 6.49 -15.89 15.43
C THR A 446 5.00 -16.00 15.75
N TYR A 447 4.14 -15.70 14.77
CA TYR A 447 2.69 -15.84 14.90
C TYR A 447 2.26 -17.30 15.16
N ALA A 448 2.73 -18.27 14.36
CA ALA A 448 2.40 -19.69 14.53
C ALA A 448 2.82 -20.22 15.91
N ARG A 449 3.96 -19.74 16.46
CA ARG A 449 4.39 -20.04 17.83
C ARG A 449 3.38 -19.51 18.86
N MET A 450 2.94 -18.26 18.74
CA MET A 450 1.90 -17.70 19.62
C MET A 450 0.62 -18.54 19.56
N GLN A 451 0.17 -18.85 18.35
CA GLN A 451 -1.02 -19.68 18.13
C GLN A 451 -0.88 -21.08 18.73
N SER A 452 0.31 -21.70 18.66
CA SER A 452 0.58 -23.00 19.30
C SER A 452 0.47 -22.93 20.82
N ILE A 453 1.00 -21.86 21.45
CA ILE A 453 0.93 -21.65 22.90
C ILE A 453 -0.53 -21.42 23.34
N LEU A 454 -1.26 -20.55 22.62
CA LEU A 454 -2.70 -20.31 22.81
C LEU A 454 -3.48 -21.64 22.77
N ARG A 455 -3.28 -22.47 21.74
CA ARG A 455 -3.95 -23.78 21.64
C ARG A 455 -3.61 -24.73 22.79
N LYS A 456 -2.33 -24.83 23.18
CA LYS A 456 -1.88 -25.75 24.24
C LYS A 456 -2.40 -25.37 25.63
N SER A 457 -2.61 -24.08 25.87
CA SER A 457 -3.11 -23.58 27.16
C SER A 457 -4.59 -23.88 27.42
N GLY A 458 -5.39 -24.06 26.36
CA GLY A 458 -6.85 -24.06 26.46
C GLY A 458 -7.43 -22.72 26.95
N TYR A 459 -6.67 -21.62 26.86
CA TYR A 459 -7.08 -20.30 27.30
C TYR A 459 -8.34 -19.83 26.57
N ALA A 460 -9.35 -19.46 27.34
CA ALA A 460 -10.54 -18.78 26.86
C ALA A 460 -10.54 -17.36 27.45
N ASN A 461 -10.47 -16.36 26.57
CA ASN A 461 -10.45 -14.96 26.98
C ASN A 461 -11.67 -14.61 27.82
N ASN A 462 -11.43 -14.03 29.00
CA ASN A 462 -12.47 -13.53 29.88
C ASN A 462 -12.23 -12.04 30.13
N ALA A 463 -13.10 -11.20 29.55
CA ALA A 463 -13.00 -9.74 29.63
C ALA A 463 -12.96 -9.18 31.07
N LYS A 464 -13.43 -9.96 32.07
CA LYS A 464 -13.43 -9.57 33.48
C LYS A 464 -12.13 -9.88 34.24
N GLU A 465 -11.18 -10.58 33.63
CA GLU A 465 -9.93 -10.90 34.32
C GLU A 465 -9.00 -9.68 34.42
N SER A 466 -8.53 -9.43 35.65
CA SER A 466 -7.54 -8.39 35.96
C SER A 466 -6.21 -8.70 35.28
N PHE A 467 -5.60 -7.69 34.66
CA PHE A 467 -4.28 -7.80 34.07
C PHE A 467 -3.20 -7.40 35.09
N GLN A 468 -2.29 -8.32 35.38
CA GLN A 468 -1.13 -8.08 36.22
C GLN A 468 0.09 -7.79 35.32
N PHE A 469 0.61 -6.58 35.44
CA PHE A 469 1.79 -6.11 34.71
C PHE A 469 3.09 -6.73 35.25
N GLU A 470 4.03 -6.97 34.35
CA GLU A 470 5.42 -7.28 34.65
C GLU A 470 6.32 -6.39 33.78
N GLU A 471 7.45 -5.96 34.33
CA GLU A 471 8.37 -5.00 33.68
C GLU A 471 8.86 -5.48 32.29
N ASN A 472 9.07 -6.78 32.14
CA ASN A 472 9.42 -7.44 30.87
C ASN A 472 8.36 -7.28 29.76
N MET A 473 7.10 -6.95 30.09
CA MET A 473 6.01 -6.72 29.13
C MET A 473 6.05 -5.32 28.54
N TRP A 474 6.78 -4.38 29.18
CA TRP A 474 6.70 -2.96 28.85
C TRP A 474 7.09 -2.66 27.41
N ALA A 475 8.14 -3.31 26.90
CA ALA A 475 8.58 -3.10 25.51
C ALA A 475 7.49 -3.47 24.48
N ILE A 476 6.75 -4.57 24.74
CA ILE A 476 5.63 -5.00 23.90
C ILE A 476 4.48 -4.00 24.01
N LEU A 477 4.10 -3.61 25.23
CA LEU A 477 2.97 -2.70 25.48
C LEU A 477 3.23 -1.31 24.89
N LYS A 478 4.45 -0.78 25.07
CA LYS A 478 4.89 0.49 24.49
C LYS A 478 4.82 0.46 22.96
N HIS A 479 5.21 -0.66 22.34
CA HIS A 479 5.16 -0.82 20.88
C HIS A 479 3.73 -0.98 20.39
N LEU A 480 2.90 -1.81 21.02
CA LEU A 480 1.47 -1.95 20.66
C LEU A 480 0.76 -0.58 20.62
N LYS A 481 1.02 0.27 21.61
CA LYS A 481 0.47 1.63 21.68
C LYS A 481 0.77 2.48 20.43
N SER A 482 1.88 2.27 19.73
CA SER A 482 2.22 3.06 18.54
C SER A 482 1.47 2.63 17.28
N TYR A 483 0.66 1.56 17.33
CA TYR A 483 -0.03 1.00 16.17
C TYR A 483 -0.86 2.04 15.41
N HIS A 484 -1.70 2.81 16.10
CA HIS A 484 -2.58 3.82 15.47
C HIS A 484 -1.78 4.94 14.80
N GLU A 485 -0.69 5.39 15.43
CA GLU A 485 0.19 6.41 14.86
C GLU A 485 0.90 5.90 13.60
N VAL A 486 1.40 4.65 13.63
CA VAL A 486 2.01 4.03 12.45
C VAL A 486 0.98 3.88 11.32
N LEU A 487 -0.26 3.52 11.64
CA LEU A 487 -1.35 3.37 10.69
C LEU A 487 -1.72 4.71 10.02
N GLU A 488 -1.74 5.80 10.78
CA GLU A 488 -1.95 7.16 10.28
C GLU A 488 -0.77 7.64 9.41
N ILE A 489 0.47 7.42 9.86
CA ILE A 489 1.68 7.75 9.08
C ILE A 489 1.68 6.98 7.75
N ALA A 490 1.27 5.72 7.77
CA ALA A 490 1.23 4.88 6.58
C ALA A 490 0.18 5.36 5.56
N SER A 491 -0.96 5.88 6.01
CA SER A 491 -2.00 6.41 5.12
C SER A 491 -1.63 7.78 4.55
N VAL A 492 -1.07 8.68 5.36
CA VAL A 492 -0.66 10.02 4.93
C VAL A 492 0.52 9.95 3.96
N ASN A 493 1.52 9.12 4.25
CA ASN A 493 2.74 9.06 3.45
C ASN A 493 2.72 7.99 2.36
N TYR A 494 1.66 7.18 2.26
CA TYR A 494 1.58 6.02 1.39
C TYR A 494 2.73 5.01 1.59
N THR A 495 3.00 4.66 2.84
CA THR A 495 4.15 3.80 3.23
C THR A 495 3.73 2.50 3.93
N PRO A 496 3.33 1.45 3.18
CA PRO A 496 3.13 0.12 3.76
C PRO A 496 4.37 -0.43 4.47
N SER A 497 5.57 -0.01 4.07
CA SER A 497 6.83 -0.39 4.72
C SER A 497 6.89 -0.01 6.21
N SER A 498 6.15 1.03 6.62
CA SER A 498 6.02 1.40 8.04
C SER A 498 5.25 0.33 8.82
N ILE A 499 4.21 -0.27 8.23
CA ILE A 499 3.49 -1.41 8.81
C ILE A 499 4.41 -2.63 8.89
N CYS A 500 5.17 -2.93 7.83
CA CYS A 500 6.16 -4.02 7.85
C CYS A 500 7.18 -3.86 8.99
N ARG A 501 7.78 -2.67 9.13
CA ARG A 501 8.76 -2.37 10.20
C ARG A 501 8.13 -2.49 11.58
N TYR A 502 6.92 -1.97 11.76
CA TYR A 502 6.16 -2.09 13.00
C TYR A 502 5.93 -3.56 13.38
N THR A 503 5.44 -4.39 12.45
CA THR A 503 5.14 -5.79 12.73
C THR A 503 6.40 -6.59 13.04
N LEU A 504 7.49 -6.39 12.28
CA LEU A 504 8.78 -7.02 12.55
C LEU A 504 9.29 -6.67 13.95
N GLN A 505 9.21 -5.39 14.33
CA GLN A 505 9.67 -4.94 15.64
C GLN A 505 8.82 -5.51 16.77
N LEU A 506 7.49 -5.62 16.59
CA LEU A 506 6.61 -6.29 17.55
C LEU A 506 6.98 -7.77 17.72
N CYS A 507 7.24 -8.48 16.62
CA CYS A 507 7.71 -9.86 16.66
C CYS A 507 9.05 -9.99 17.42
N ARG A 508 9.99 -9.06 17.23
CA ARG A 508 11.28 -9.05 17.96
C ARG A 508 11.08 -8.83 19.46
N HIS A 509 10.26 -7.85 19.85
CA HIS A 509 9.92 -7.61 21.26
C HIS A 509 9.29 -8.85 21.90
N PHE A 510 8.35 -9.49 21.21
CA PHE A 510 7.75 -10.74 21.67
C PHE A 510 8.77 -11.87 21.82
N ASN A 511 9.63 -12.09 20.81
CA ASN A 511 10.61 -13.17 20.86
C ASN A 511 11.64 -12.94 21.99
N SER A 512 12.04 -11.69 22.23
CA SER A 512 12.89 -11.35 23.38
C SER A 512 12.22 -11.66 24.71
N TYR A 513 10.94 -11.30 24.86
CA TYR A 513 10.14 -11.61 26.04
C TYR A 513 9.98 -13.13 26.24
N TYR A 514 9.62 -13.87 25.18
CA TYR A 514 9.44 -15.32 25.22
C TYR A 514 10.71 -16.08 25.60
N ASN A 515 11.88 -15.57 25.24
CA ASN A 515 13.17 -16.21 25.55
C ASN A 515 13.54 -16.15 27.03
N VAL A 516 13.01 -15.18 27.78
CA VAL A 516 13.32 -14.98 29.20
C VAL A 516 12.16 -15.32 30.12
N GLU A 517 10.92 -15.33 29.60
CA GLU A 517 9.71 -15.60 30.37
C GLU A 517 9.08 -16.94 30.06
N ARG A 518 8.82 -17.70 31.12
CA ARG A 518 7.93 -18.86 31.03
C ARG A 518 6.49 -18.37 31.01
N ILE A 519 5.75 -18.72 29.95
CA ILE A 519 4.32 -18.41 29.83
C ILE A 519 3.47 -19.49 30.50
N LEU A 520 3.51 -20.72 29.97
CA LEU A 520 2.69 -21.85 30.47
C LEU A 520 3.19 -22.36 31.83
N GLY A 521 2.28 -22.45 32.80
CA GLY A 521 2.55 -22.85 34.18
C GLY A 521 3.25 -21.78 35.01
N SER A 522 3.15 -20.50 34.62
CA SER A 522 3.68 -19.38 35.40
C SER A 522 2.62 -18.81 36.35
N GLU A 523 3.04 -18.12 37.41
CA GLU A 523 2.10 -17.51 38.38
C GLU A 523 1.18 -16.47 37.71
N ASN A 524 1.69 -15.74 36.72
CA ASN A 524 0.96 -14.73 35.97
C ASN A 524 0.47 -15.23 34.59
N GLU A 525 0.29 -16.55 34.43
CA GLU A 525 -0.05 -17.16 33.13
C GLU A 525 -1.21 -16.44 32.45
N LYS A 526 -2.29 -16.10 33.16
CA LYS A 526 -3.47 -15.45 32.59
C LYS A 526 -3.15 -14.11 31.89
N SER A 527 -2.37 -13.23 32.52
CA SER A 527 -2.01 -11.94 31.90
C SER A 527 -1.06 -12.13 30.72
N LYS A 528 -0.13 -13.09 30.83
CA LYS A 528 0.77 -13.46 29.73
C LYS A 528 0.00 -14.00 28.53
N MET A 529 -1.03 -14.81 28.77
CA MET A 529 -1.92 -15.35 27.74
C MET A 529 -2.78 -14.26 27.09
N LYS A 530 -3.32 -13.32 27.89
CA LYS A 530 -4.06 -12.15 27.37
C LYS A 530 -3.17 -11.26 26.49
N LEU A 531 -1.94 -11.00 26.93
CA LEU A 531 -0.95 -10.26 26.13
C LEU A 531 -0.63 -11.00 24.82
N LEU A 532 -0.43 -12.32 24.89
CA LEU A 532 -0.16 -13.16 23.72
C LEU A 532 -1.29 -13.11 22.69
N GLU A 533 -2.55 -13.20 23.14
CA GLU A 533 -3.72 -13.08 22.27
C GLU A 533 -3.75 -11.72 21.56
N ILE A 534 -3.62 -10.62 22.32
CA ILE A 534 -3.59 -9.25 21.80
C ILE A 534 -2.47 -9.05 20.78
N VAL A 535 -1.25 -9.47 21.11
CA VAL A 535 -0.09 -9.34 20.21
C VAL A 535 -0.30 -10.16 18.94
N SER A 536 -0.77 -11.40 19.07
CA SER A 536 -1.00 -12.27 17.92
C SER A 536 -2.04 -11.69 16.97
N LYS A 537 -3.12 -11.13 17.53
CA LYS A 537 -4.18 -10.46 16.78
C LYS A 537 -3.69 -9.19 16.10
N ASN A 538 -2.88 -8.38 16.79
CA ASN A 538 -2.31 -7.18 16.21
C ASN A 538 -1.36 -7.47 15.04
N ILE A 539 -0.56 -8.53 15.15
CA ILE A 539 0.26 -9.02 14.04
C ILE A 539 -0.63 -9.48 12.87
N GLU A 540 -1.70 -10.23 13.14
CA GLU A 540 -2.64 -10.69 12.11
C GLU A 540 -3.31 -9.52 11.37
N GLU A 541 -3.85 -8.56 12.10
CA GLU A 541 -4.51 -7.38 11.52
C GLU A 541 -3.51 -6.49 10.76
N ALA A 542 -2.30 -6.27 11.29
CA ALA A 542 -1.26 -5.53 10.57
C ALA A 542 -0.82 -6.23 9.27
N MET A 543 -0.77 -7.56 9.24
CA MET A 543 -0.45 -8.32 8.04
C MET A 543 -1.61 -8.35 7.04
N GLN A 544 -2.86 -8.33 7.51
CA GLN A 544 -4.04 -8.17 6.66
C GLN A 544 -4.01 -6.82 5.90
N LEU A 545 -3.55 -5.74 6.53
CA LEU A 545 -3.34 -4.44 5.84
C LEU A 545 -2.32 -4.50 4.70
N LEU A 546 -1.40 -5.47 4.75
CA LEU A 546 -0.44 -5.75 3.68
C LEU A 546 -0.99 -6.74 2.64
N GLY A 547 -2.25 -7.16 2.81
CA GLY A 547 -2.87 -8.23 2.04
C GLY A 547 -2.22 -9.60 2.25
N ILE A 548 -1.59 -9.83 3.40
CA ILE A 548 -0.90 -11.08 3.70
C ILE A 548 -1.69 -11.86 4.74
N LYS A 549 -2.14 -13.05 4.33
CA LYS A 549 -2.73 -14.02 5.23
C LYS A 549 -1.65 -14.74 6.02
N LEU A 550 -1.81 -14.80 7.34
CA LEU A 550 -0.93 -15.57 8.21
C LEU A 550 -1.44 -17.00 8.39
N ILE A 551 -0.51 -17.93 8.54
CA ILE A 551 -0.79 -19.32 8.82
C ILE A 551 -0.55 -19.63 10.30
N LYS A 552 -1.47 -20.40 10.90
CA LYS A 552 -1.49 -20.69 12.33
C LYS A 552 -0.57 -21.85 12.74
N GLU A 553 -0.02 -22.56 11.75
CA GLU A 553 0.84 -23.74 11.87
C GLU A 553 1.89 -23.73 10.76
N ILE A 554 3.15 -24.01 11.10
CA ILE A 554 4.31 -24.06 10.20
C ILE A 554 5.23 -25.21 10.61
#